data_AF-A0A9E4T5R3-F1
#
_entry.id   AF-A0A9E4T5R3-F1
#
_cell.length_a   1.000
_cell.length_b   1.000
_cell.length_c   1.000
_cell.angle_alpha   90.00
_cell.angle_beta   90.00
_cell.angle_gamma   90.00
#
_symmetry.space_group_name_H-M   'P 1'
#
loop_
_entity.id
_entity.type
_entity.pdbx_description
1 polymer ?
#
loop_
_entity_poly.entity_id
_entity_poly.type
_entity_poly.pdbx_seq_one_letter_code
_entity_poly.pdbx_strand_id
1 'polypeptide(L)'
;MKKTVLGALFIASLPTHAQEVPKERWVNAMKTAIPAYFCQEAQYFRQCFNVTVTECEEVAASATRICLNDLNAQIPNILVQPRDGTLWGNKVGTCAGTAYETSLIEKRISNKKCNNISNWK
;
A
#
# COMPACT_ATOMS: atom_id res chain seq x y z
N MET A 1 9.36 52.83 -17.10
CA MET A 1 8.03 52.16 -17.07
C MET A 1 8.21 50.74 -17.62
N LYS A 2 8.27 49.71 -16.77
CA LYS A 2 8.39 48.30 -17.18
C LYS A 2 6.98 47.72 -17.30
N LYS A 3 6.61 47.25 -18.50
CA LYS A 3 5.32 46.65 -18.80
C LYS A 3 5.30 45.21 -18.27
N THR A 4 4.50 44.94 -17.25
CA THR A 4 4.24 43.58 -16.75
C THR A 4 3.23 42.92 -17.68
N VAL A 5 3.66 41.89 -18.41
CA VAL A 5 2.76 41.02 -19.20
C VAL A 5 2.21 39.96 -18.27
N LEU A 6 0.94 40.06 -17.88
CA LEU A 6 0.21 38.97 -17.21
C LEU A 6 -0.11 37.90 -18.27
N GLY A 7 0.66 36.82 -18.30
CA GLY A 7 0.34 35.62 -19.05
C GLY A 7 -0.70 34.79 -18.29
N ALA A 8 -1.90 34.68 -18.84
CA ALA A 8 -2.94 33.79 -18.31
C ALA A 8 -2.55 32.32 -18.58
N LEU A 9 -2.21 31.58 -17.52
CA LEU A 9 -2.08 30.12 -17.58
C LEU A 9 -3.49 29.49 -17.65
N PHE A 10 -3.86 28.96 -18.82
CA PHE A 10 -4.97 28.02 -18.94
C PHE A 10 -4.53 26.67 -18.37
N ILE A 11 -5.02 26.33 -17.17
CA ILE A 11 -4.85 25.00 -16.59
C ILE A 11 -5.92 24.10 -17.22
N ALA A 12 -5.55 23.37 -18.28
CA ALA A 12 -6.40 22.34 -18.85
C ALA A 12 -6.51 21.16 -17.88
N SER A 13 -7.69 20.97 -17.29
CA SER A 13 -8.02 19.79 -16.48
C SER A 13 -8.19 18.58 -17.38
N LEU A 14 -7.23 17.66 -17.35
CA LEU A 14 -7.35 16.37 -18.03
C LEU A 14 -8.45 15.53 -17.34
N PRO A 15 -9.35 14.88 -18.10
CA PRO A 15 -10.34 13.99 -17.52
C PRO A 15 -9.64 12.73 -16.96
N THR A 16 -9.78 12.50 -15.65
CA THR A 16 -9.44 11.23 -15.02
C THR A 16 -10.49 10.19 -15.45
N HIS A 17 -10.21 9.46 -16.53
CA HIS A 17 -11.03 8.33 -16.93
C HIS A 17 -10.88 7.19 -15.91
N ALA A 18 -12.01 6.68 -15.44
CA ALA A 18 -12.04 5.44 -14.67
C ALA A 18 -11.46 4.31 -15.53
N GLN A 19 -10.39 3.69 -15.06
CA GLN A 19 -9.73 2.59 -15.75
C GLN A 19 -10.24 1.26 -15.20
N GLU A 20 -10.72 0.39 -16.06
CA GLU A 20 -11.07 -0.98 -15.70
C GLU A 20 -9.83 -1.88 -15.69
N VAL A 21 -9.67 -2.67 -14.62
CA VAL A 21 -8.54 -3.59 -14.45
C VAL A 21 -9.07 -4.98 -14.10
N PRO A 22 -8.71 -6.03 -14.86
CA PRO A 22 -9.07 -7.40 -14.51
C PRO A 22 -8.52 -7.82 -13.14
N LYS A 23 -9.31 -8.58 -12.38
CA LYS A 23 -8.95 -9.08 -11.03
C LYS A 23 -7.57 -9.71 -11.00
N GLU A 24 -7.29 -10.63 -11.91
CA GLU A 24 -6.03 -11.36 -11.94
C GLU A 24 -4.84 -10.39 -12.08
N ARG A 25 -4.94 -9.41 -12.99
CA ARG A 25 -3.91 -8.39 -13.17
C ARG A 25 -3.72 -7.56 -11.91
N TRP A 26 -4.80 -7.16 -11.27
CA TRP A 26 -4.74 -6.39 -10.02
C TRP A 26 -4.11 -7.22 -8.90
N VAL A 27 -4.60 -8.44 -8.65
CA VAL A 27 -4.08 -9.36 -7.62
C VAL A 27 -2.58 -9.62 -7.82
N ASN A 28 -2.15 -9.87 -9.06
CA ASN A 28 -0.74 -10.10 -9.35
C ASN A 28 0.12 -8.85 -9.11
N ALA A 29 -0.39 -7.65 -9.42
CA ALA A 29 0.31 -6.41 -9.08
C ALA A 29 0.39 -6.17 -7.56
N MET A 30 -0.66 -6.52 -6.81
CA MET A 30 -0.68 -6.32 -5.35
C MET A 30 0.32 -7.22 -4.61
N LYS A 31 0.60 -8.43 -5.14
CA LYS A 31 1.63 -9.34 -4.59
C LYS A 31 3.02 -8.72 -4.54
N THR A 32 3.30 -7.70 -5.37
CA THR A 32 4.58 -6.99 -5.39
C THR A 32 4.48 -5.60 -4.79
N ALA A 33 3.38 -4.88 -5.08
CA ALA A 33 3.21 -3.49 -4.66
C ALA A 33 3.13 -3.33 -3.13
N ILE A 34 2.39 -4.20 -2.43
CA ILE A 34 2.25 -4.09 -0.97
C ILE A 34 3.58 -4.37 -0.25
N PRO A 35 4.29 -5.48 -0.52
CA PRO A 35 5.57 -5.74 0.13
C PRO A 35 6.58 -4.63 -0.12
N ALA A 36 6.71 -4.18 -1.37
CA ALA A 36 7.60 -3.09 -1.73
C ALA A 36 7.23 -1.79 -1.00
N TYR A 37 5.93 -1.47 -0.88
CA TYR A 37 5.48 -0.29 -0.14
C TYR A 37 5.76 -0.42 1.36
N PHE A 38 5.42 -1.54 1.99
CA PHE A 38 5.66 -1.75 3.43
C PHE A 38 7.13 -1.66 3.81
N CYS A 39 8.02 -2.09 2.91
CA CYS A 39 9.43 -2.29 3.20
C CYS A 39 10.34 -1.16 2.74
N GLN A 40 9.77 -0.01 2.34
CA GLN A 40 10.54 1.23 2.16
C GLN A 40 11.10 1.71 3.51
N GLU A 41 12.28 2.33 3.50
CA GLU A 41 12.98 2.74 4.73
C GLU A 41 12.18 3.67 5.64
N ALA A 42 11.36 4.55 5.05
CA ALA A 42 10.56 5.52 5.78
C ALA A 42 9.28 4.92 6.40
N GLN A 43 8.97 3.66 6.12
CA GLN A 43 7.69 3.04 6.47
C GLN A 43 7.76 2.38 7.83
N TYR A 44 6.61 2.27 8.49
CA TYR A 44 6.49 1.77 9.85
C TYR A 44 7.21 0.43 10.04
N PHE A 45 7.03 -0.53 9.13
CA PHE A 45 7.58 -1.87 9.28
C PHE A 45 9.12 -1.91 9.25
N ARG A 46 9.77 -1.00 8.51
CA ARG A 46 11.24 -0.84 8.52
C ARG A 46 11.77 0.00 9.67
N GLN A 47 10.93 0.86 10.23
CA GLN A 47 11.31 1.74 11.34
C GLN A 47 11.04 1.15 12.72
N CYS A 48 10.13 0.18 12.80
CA CYS A 48 9.63 -0.35 14.07
C CYS A 48 9.92 -1.82 14.32
N PHE A 49 10.55 -2.51 13.37
CA PHE A 49 11.01 -3.88 13.54
C PHE A 49 12.51 -3.97 13.24
N ASN A 50 13.23 -4.75 14.04
CA ASN A 50 14.64 -5.02 13.79
C ASN A 50 14.77 -6.09 12.69
N VAL A 51 14.64 -5.67 11.43
CA VAL A 51 14.65 -6.52 10.24
C VAL A 51 15.48 -5.91 9.12
N THR A 52 16.02 -6.77 8.25
CA THR A 52 16.63 -6.34 6.99
C THR A 52 15.54 -6.00 5.95
N VAL A 53 15.93 -5.39 4.83
CA VAL A 53 15.00 -5.18 3.70
C VAL A 53 14.44 -6.50 3.18
N THR A 54 15.31 -7.50 3.00
CA THR A 54 14.94 -8.82 2.50
C THR A 54 13.99 -9.53 3.45
N GLU A 55 14.29 -9.52 4.75
CA GLU A 55 13.40 -10.13 5.75
C GLU A 55 12.02 -9.44 5.76
N CYS A 56 11.99 -8.11 5.71
CA CYS A 56 10.73 -7.37 5.62
C CYS A 56 9.92 -7.81 4.40
N GLU A 57 10.55 -7.83 3.21
CA GLU A 57 9.87 -8.15 1.96
C GLU A 57 9.37 -9.60 1.93
N GLU A 58 10.13 -10.56 2.45
CA GLU A 58 9.72 -11.96 2.53
C GLU A 58 8.48 -12.15 3.42
N VAL A 59 8.48 -11.56 4.61
CA VAL A 59 7.34 -11.64 5.54
C VAL A 59 6.13 -10.91 4.97
N ALA A 60 6.33 -9.70 4.43
CA ALA A 60 5.25 -8.92 3.83
C ALA A 60 4.66 -9.61 2.58
N ALA A 61 5.49 -10.25 1.74
CA ALA A 61 5.03 -11.01 0.57
C ALA A 61 4.22 -12.23 0.97
N SER A 62 4.69 -12.99 1.97
CA SER A 62 3.95 -14.14 2.51
C SER A 62 2.59 -13.72 3.06
N ALA A 63 2.55 -12.68 3.91
CA ALA A 63 1.33 -12.13 4.49
C ALA A 63 0.37 -11.62 3.41
N THR A 64 0.88 -10.87 2.43
CA THR A 64 0.09 -10.34 1.31
C THR A 64 -0.57 -11.45 0.51
N ARG A 65 0.17 -12.53 0.20
CA ARG A 65 -0.36 -13.68 -0.55
C ARG A 65 -1.51 -14.36 0.19
N ILE A 66 -1.38 -14.56 1.50
CA ILE A 66 -2.44 -15.14 2.34
C ILE A 66 -3.69 -14.24 2.30
N CYS A 67 -3.50 -12.95 2.55
CA CYS A 67 -4.60 -11.99 2.57
C CYS A 67 -5.31 -11.83 1.22
N LEU A 68 -4.57 -11.88 0.10
CA LEU A 68 -5.16 -11.87 -1.24
C LEU A 68 -6.00 -13.13 -1.49
N ASN A 69 -5.56 -14.30 -1.02
CA ASN A 69 -6.31 -15.54 -1.16
C ASN A 69 -7.60 -15.49 -0.32
N ASP A 70 -7.53 -15.02 0.93
CA ASP A 70 -8.68 -14.94 1.83
C ASP A 70 -9.77 -13.98 1.30
N LEU A 71 -9.34 -12.90 0.63
CA LEU A 71 -10.24 -11.89 0.07
C LEU A 71 -10.66 -12.19 -1.38
N ASN A 72 -10.05 -13.17 -2.05
CA ASN A 72 -10.18 -13.38 -3.50
C ASN A 72 -11.62 -13.54 -3.98
N ALA A 73 -12.45 -14.26 -3.21
CA ALA A 73 -13.86 -14.49 -3.53
C ALA A 73 -14.70 -13.21 -3.50
N GLN A 74 -14.27 -12.18 -2.74
CA GLN A 74 -14.99 -10.92 -2.57
C GLN A 74 -14.55 -9.85 -3.58
N ILE A 75 -13.33 -9.96 -4.12
CA ILE A 75 -12.81 -9.00 -5.10
C ILE A 75 -13.59 -9.17 -6.43
N PRO A 76 -14.13 -8.09 -7.02
CA PRO A 76 -14.88 -8.17 -8.28
C PRO A 76 -13.97 -8.60 -9.44
N ASN A 77 -14.56 -9.21 -10.47
CA ASN A 77 -13.81 -9.68 -11.65
C ASN A 77 -13.14 -8.55 -12.43
N ILE A 78 -13.73 -7.36 -12.40
CA ILE A 78 -13.19 -6.12 -12.94
C ILE A 78 -13.19 -5.07 -11.83
N LEU A 79 -12.06 -4.40 -11.63
CA LEU A 79 -11.91 -3.30 -10.68
C LEU A 79 -11.93 -1.97 -11.43
N VAL A 80 -12.82 -1.07 -11.00
CA VAL A 80 -12.91 0.30 -11.52
C VAL A 80 -11.99 1.20 -10.71
N GLN A 81 -10.93 1.68 -11.35
CA GLN A 81 -9.90 2.51 -10.72
C GLN A 81 -10.29 4.00 -10.71
N PRO A 82 -9.85 4.76 -9.68
CA PRO A 82 -9.04 4.32 -8.53
C PRO A 82 -9.87 3.72 -7.38
N ARG A 83 -11.20 3.89 -7.40
CA ARG A 83 -12.09 3.57 -6.26
C ARG A 83 -11.90 2.15 -5.74
N ASP A 84 -11.98 1.15 -6.62
CA ASP A 84 -11.93 -0.24 -6.20
C ASP A 84 -10.49 -0.64 -5.82
N GLY A 85 -9.48 -0.07 -6.48
CA GLY A 85 -8.08 -0.28 -6.10
C GLY A 85 -7.77 0.24 -4.69
N THR A 86 -8.25 1.43 -4.34
CA THR A 86 -8.11 1.98 -2.98
C THR A 86 -8.83 1.12 -1.96
N LEU A 87 -10.08 0.74 -2.22
CA LEU A 87 -10.86 -0.08 -1.29
C LEU A 87 -10.19 -1.44 -1.01
N TRP A 88 -9.89 -2.19 -2.07
CA TRP A 88 -9.32 -3.53 -1.93
C TRP A 88 -7.85 -3.48 -1.50
N GLY A 89 -7.10 -2.45 -1.92
CA GLY A 89 -5.74 -2.20 -1.45
C GLY A 89 -5.68 -1.97 0.05
N ASN A 90 -6.58 -1.16 0.61
CA ASN A 90 -6.68 -0.93 2.05
C ASN A 90 -7.05 -2.21 2.82
N LYS A 91 -7.98 -3.02 2.29
CA LYS A 91 -8.37 -4.29 2.92
C LYS A 91 -7.20 -5.28 2.96
N VAL A 92 -6.52 -5.48 1.83
CA VAL A 92 -5.36 -6.39 1.76
C VAL A 92 -4.21 -5.85 2.61
N GLY A 93 -3.93 -4.54 2.55
CA GLY A 93 -2.89 -3.89 3.35
C GLY A 93 -3.13 -4.02 4.86
N THR A 94 -4.36 -3.78 5.32
CA THR A 94 -4.72 -3.96 6.74
C THR A 94 -4.53 -5.40 7.19
N CYS A 95 -4.96 -6.37 6.37
CA CYS A 95 -4.76 -7.78 6.67
C CYS A 95 -3.26 -8.13 6.73
N ALA A 96 -2.50 -7.77 5.68
CA ALA A 96 -1.10 -8.12 5.55
C ALA A 96 -0.25 -7.47 6.65
N GLY A 97 -0.53 -6.20 6.98
CA GLY A 97 0.20 -5.50 8.04
C GLY A 97 -0.10 -6.04 9.42
N THR A 98 -1.33 -6.51 9.69
CA THR A 98 -1.68 -7.16 10.95
C THR A 98 -0.97 -8.51 11.08
N ALA A 99 -0.94 -9.29 10.00
CA ALA A 99 -0.22 -10.56 9.95
C ALA A 99 1.30 -10.38 10.10
N TYR A 100 1.87 -9.33 9.48
CA TYR A 100 3.28 -8.96 9.65
C TYR A 100 3.62 -8.64 11.10
N GLU A 101 2.85 -7.73 11.73
CA GLU A 101 3.00 -7.35 13.14
C GLU A 101 3.00 -8.58 14.05
N THR A 102 2.04 -9.47 13.84
CA THR A 102 1.90 -10.70 14.62
C THR A 102 3.08 -11.64 14.42
N SER A 103 3.56 -11.79 13.19
CA SER A 103 4.65 -12.71 12.83
C SER A 103 6.01 -12.27 13.39
N LEU A 104 6.19 -10.97 13.61
CA LEU A 104 7.48 -10.38 14.00
C LEU A 104 7.39 -9.63 15.33
N ILE A 105 6.38 -9.92 16.16
CA ILE A 105 6.12 -9.18 17.40
C ILE A 105 7.35 -9.13 18.34
N GLU A 106 8.11 -10.23 18.39
CA GLU A 106 9.35 -10.35 19.18
C GLU A 106 10.50 -9.48 18.65
N LYS A 107 10.45 -9.07 17.38
CA LYS A 107 11.44 -8.18 16.75
C LYS A 107 11.04 -6.71 16.80
N ARG A 108 9.89 -6.38 17.41
CA ARG A 108 9.42 -5.00 17.48
C ARG A 108 10.28 -4.17 18.42
N ILE A 109 10.69 -3.00 17.95
CA ILE A 109 11.43 -2.03 18.77
C ILE A 109 10.46 -1.44 19.79
N SER A 110 10.80 -1.50 21.08
CA SER A 110 9.94 -0.94 22.12
C SER A 110 10.18 0.57 22.28
N ASN A 111 9.24 1.38 21.80
CA ASN A 111 9.18 2.83 22.06
C ASN A 111 7.76 3.37 21.80
N LYS A 112 7.51 4.65 22.14
CA LYS A 112 6.18 5.29 21.98
C LYS A 112 5.63 5.20 20.54
N LYS A 113 6.49 5.32 19.53
CA LYS A 113 6.09 5.25 18.12
C LYS A 113 5.72 3.82 17.72
N CYS A 114 6.55 2.85 18.06
CA CYS A 114 6.40 1.48 17.58
C CYS A 114 5.37 0.69 18.39
N ASN A 115 5.14 1.06 19.66
CA ASN A 115 4.09 0.49 20.49
C ASN A 115 2.69 1.03 20.15
N ASN A 116 2.58 2.05 19.29
CA ASN A 116 1.31 2.55 18.80
C ASN A 116 0.98 1.96 17.41
N ILE A 117 0.13 0.93 17.39
CA ILE A 117 -0.30 0.24 16.16
C ILE A 117 -1.09 1.14 15.20
N SER A 118 -1.59 2.30 15.64
CA SER A 118 -2.27 3.26 14.75
C SER A 118 -1.30 4.01 13.84
N ASN A 119 0.02 3.83 13.99
CA ASN A 119 1.02 4.55 13.21
C ASN A 119 1.27 3.94 11.81
N TRP A 120 0.65 2.80 11.51
CA TRP A 120 0.73 2.17 10.18
C TRP A 120 -0.64 1.89 9.55
N LYS A 121 -1.70 1.87 10.35
CA LYS A 121 -3.09 1.74 9.92
C LYS A 121 -3.64 3.10 9.50
#